data_AF-A0A2D8XIW3-F1
#
_entry.id   AF-A0A2D8XIW3-F1
#
_cell.length_a   1.000
_cell.length_b   1.000
_cell.length_c   1.000
_cell.angle_alpha   90.00
_cell.angle_beta   90.00
_cell.angle_gamma   90.00
#
_symmetry.space_group_name_H-M   'P 1'
#
loop_
_entity.id
_entity.type
_entity.pdbx_description
1 polymer ?
#
loop_
_entity_poly.entity_id
_entity_poly.type
_entity_poly.pdbx_seq_one_letter_code
_entity_poly.pdbx_strand_id
1 'polypeptide(L)'
;MEFESVDVGGLSSDLRGLRAEFDAATSASGRLGKEAKSAFANITREGDRASKMGQDLQRALGSAFDDLVVGGRSLQDVLKSLAVDLAKLAAQDIFGTGVGGGQSGSTGSVLGDLFGSVLTPNANGNVFAHGRIQAFAKGGVLSNPTLFPMQGGVGLAGEAGAEAILPLARGPDGKLGVASQRNAQAFNITFNVTATDAASFKRSESQIAAMLQRSVSRGTRNL
;
A
#
# COMPACT_ATOMS: atom_id res chain seq x y z
N MET A 1 -13.10 -58.16 -8.61
CA MET A 1 -12.78 -57.20 -7.53
C MET A 1 -11.29 -57.03 -7.56
N GLU A 2 -10.82 -55.97 -8.21
CA GLU A 2 -9.42 -55.56 -8.19
C GLU A 2 -9.25 -54.67 -6.96
N PHE A 3 -8.40 -55.08 -6.02
CA PHE A 3 -8.08 -54.27 -4.84
C PHE A 3 -6.94 -53.33 -5.22
N GLU A 4 -7.24 -52.04 -5.30
CA GLU A 4 -6.30 -50.95 -5.46
C GLU A 4 -5.29 -50.96 -4.30
N SER A 5 -4.03 -51.28 -4.60
CA SER A 5 -2.95 -51.28 -3.62
C SER A 5 -2.60 -49.85 -3.23
N VAL A 6 -2.94 -49.46 -2.01
CA VAL A 6 -2.58 -48.17 -1.42
C VAL A 6 -1.06 -48.04 -1.37
N ASP A 7 -0.52 -47.02 -2.06
CA ASP A 7 0.91 -46.72 -2.13
C ASP A 7 1.41 -46.14 -0.79
N VAL A 8 1.91 -47.02 0.07
CA VAL A 8 2.49 -46.69 1.38
C VAL A 8 3.80 -45.89 1.23
N GLY A 9 4.43 -45.92 0.06
CA GLY A 9 5.67 -45.19 -0.23
C GLY A 9 5.48 -43.68 -0.23
N GLY A 10 4.47 -43.19 -0.95
CA GLY A 10 4.14 -41.76 -1.08
C GLY A 10 3.74 -41.12 0.25
N LEU A 11 3.02 -41.85 1.11
CA LEU A 11 2.65 -41.34 2.45
C LEU A 11 3.88 -41.04 3.32
N SER A 12 4.95 -41.83 3.16
CA SER A 12 6.19 -41.65 3.94
C SER A 12 7.04 -40.46 3.47
N SER A 13 6.97 -40.09 2.19
CA SER A 13 7.65 -38.90 1.66
C SER A 13 6.90 -37.63 2.07
N ASP A 14 5.58 -37.66 2.03
CA ASP A 14 4.74 -36.52 2.40
C ASP A 14 4.86 -36.19 3.88
N LEU A 15 4.90 -37.22 4.75
CA LEU A 15 5.15 -37.04 6.18
C LEU A 15 6.54 -36.48 6.49
N ARG A 16 7.56 -36.82 5.68
CA ARG A 16 8.91 -36.27 5.82
C ARG A 16 8.97 -34.80 5.37
N GLY A 17 8.30 -34.45 4.28
CA GLY A 17 8.17 -33.08 3.80
C GLY A 17 7.46 -32.19 4.82
N LEU A 18 6.32 -32.65 5.34
CA LEU A 18 5.53 -31.92 6.33
C LEU A 18 6.31 -31.63 7.62
N ARG A 19 7.15 -32.58 8.06
CA ARG A 19 8.01 -32.37 9.24
C ARG A 19 9.10 -31.33 8.99
N ALA A 20 9.71 -31.32 7.81
CA ALA A 20 10.70 -30.32 7.44
C ALA A 20 10.09 -28.90 7.36
N GLU A 21 8.87 -28.78 6.84
CA GLU A 21 8.13 -27.51 6.83
C GLU A 21 7.77 -27.03 8.24
N PHE A 22 7.38 -27.95 9.13
CA PHE A 22 7.07 -27.62 10.52
C PHE A 22 8.30 -27.14 11.30
N ASP A 23 9.46 -27.79 11.10
CA ASP A 23 10.72 -27.36 11.71
C ASP A 23 11.16 -25.99 11.16
N ALA A 24 10.99 -25.75 9.86
CA ALA A 24 11.25 -24.45 9.24
C ALA A 24 10.33 -23.36 9.80
N ALA A 25 9.03 -23.63 9.93
CA ALA A 25 8.05 -22.70 10.52
C ALA A 25 8.36 -22.38 11.99
N THR A 26 8.76 -23.39 12.77
CA THR A 26 9.16 -23.22 14.17
C THR A 26 10.39 -22.32 14.30
N SER A 27 11.39 -22.51 13.43
CA SER A 27 12.59 -21.68 13.41
C SER A 27 12.30 -20.23 12.97
N ALA A 28 11.42 -20.03 11.98
CA ALA A 28 11.00 -18.72 11.51
C ALA A 28 10.25 -17.95 12.61
N SER A 29 9.32 -18.61 13.31
CA SER A 29 8.60 -18.05 14.46
C SER A 29 9.54 -17.63 15.59
N GLY A 30 10.54 -18.46 15.90
CA GLY A 30 11.57 -18.13 16.91
C GLY A 30 12.43 -16.92 16.54
N ARG A 31 12.72 -16.72 15.24
CA ARG A 31 13.44 -15.54 14.76
C ARG A 31 12.58 -14.27 14.80
N LEU A 32 11.33 -14.37 14.33
CA LEU A 32 10.36 -13.28 14.38
C LEU A 32 10.14 -12.79 15.82
N GLY A 33 10.01 -13.70 16.78
CA GLY A 33 9.86 -13.34 18.19
C GLY A 33 11.06 -12.58 18.76
N LYS A 34 12.29 -12.95 18.38
CA LYS A 34 13.51 -12.24 18.79
C LYS A 34 13.59 -10.85 18.17
N GLU A 35 13.25 -10.75 16.88
CA GLU A 35 13.29 -9.50 16.14
C GLU A 35 12.20 -8.52 16.63
N ALA A 36 10.97 -9.00 16.83
CA ALA A 36 9.90 -8.22 17.44
C ALA A 36 10.30 -7.69 18.83
N LYS A 37 10.88 -8.55 19.69
CA LYS A 37 11.37 -8.14 21.01
C LYS A 37 12.44 -7.05 20.93
N SER A 38 13.37 -7.16 19.99
CA SER A 38 14.37 -6.10 19.77
C SER A 38 13.76 -4.81 19.24
N ALA A 39 12.79 -4.89 18.33
CA ALA A 39 12.09 -3.73 17.79
C ALA A 39 11.33 -2.98 18.89
N PHE A 40 10.57 -3.69 19.73
CA PHE A 40 9.88 -3.09 20.87
C PHE A 40 10.86 -2.46 21.87
N ALA A 41 11.97 -3.13 22.19
CA ALA A 41 12.97 -2.57 23.12
C ALA A 41 13.60 -1.27 22.58
N ASN A 42 13.81 -1.18 21.27
CA ASN A 42 14.33 0.02 20.63
C ASN A 42 13.29 1.15 20.60
N ILE A 43 12.03 0.84 20.28
CA ILE A 43 10.93 1.82 20.29
C ILE A 43 10.75 2.45 21.69
N THR A 44 10.78 1.64 22.75
CA THR A 44 10.64 2.15 24.13
C THR A 44 11.82 3.06 24.51
N ARG A 45 13.06 2.66 24.19
CA ARG A 45 14.24 3.48 24.48
C ARG A 45 14.22 4.81 23.73
N GLU A 46 13.73 4.81 22.50
CA GLU A 46 13.62 6.01 21.70
C GLU A 46 12.52 6.94 22.23
N GLY A 47 11.39 6.38 22.65
CA GLY A 47 10.33 7.13 23.32
C GLY A 47 10.80 7.79 24.64
N ASP A 48 11.60 7.09 25.43
CA ASP A 48 12.17 7.63 26.68
C ASP A 48 13.14 8.78 26.41
N ARG A 49 13.96 8.69 25.35
CA ARG A 49 14.87 9.78 24.95
C ARG A 49 14.11 11.00 24.44
N ALA A 50 13.13 10.79 23.57
CA ALA A 50 12.30 11.88 23.05
C ALA A 50 11.54 12.60 24.19
N SER A 51 11.03 11.84 25.16
CA SER A 51 10.34 12.40 26.33
C SER A 51 11.26 13.24 27.22
N LYS A 52 12.50 12.77 27.46
CA LYS A 52 13.50 13.53 28.22
C LYS A 52 13.93 14.80 27.50
N MET A 53 14.19 14.71 26.19
CA MET A 53 14.51 15.88 25.38
C MET A 53 13.39 16.92 25.38
N GLY A 54 12.12 16.48 25.32
CA GLY A 54 10.96 17.37 25.44
C GLY A 54 10.88 18.08 26.78
N GLN A 55 11.17 17.37 27.88
CA GLN A 55 11.23 17.97 29.22
C GLN A 55 12.36 18.97 29.35
N ASP A 56 13.53 18.68 28.79
CA ASP A 56 14.69 19.58 28.85
C ASP A 56 14.48 20.82 27.97
N LEU A 57 13.86 20.66 26.80
CA LEU A 57 13.42 21.79 25.97
C LEU A 57 12.37 22.64 26.68
N GLN A 58 11.38 22.02 27.33
CA GLN A 58 10.36 22.74 28.09
C GLN A 58 10.97 23.54 29.24
N ARG A 59 11.97 22.98 29.93
CA ARG A 59 12.71 23.70 30.97
C ARG A 59 13.51 24.85 30.39
N ALA A 60 14.24 24.63 29.30
CA ALA A 60 15.04 25.66 28.64
C ALA A 60 14.19 26.82 28.11
N LEU A 61 13.05 26.52 27.49
CA LEU A 61 12.10 27.52 27.03
C LEU A 61 11.46 28.25 28.22
N GLY A 62 11.04 27.51 29.26
CA GLY A 62 10.49 28.09 30.48
C GLY A 62 11.46 29.08 31.14
N SER A 63 12.73 28.69 31.31
CA SER A 63 13.76 29.56 31.88
C SER A 63 14.08 30.74 30.97
N ALA A 64 14.06 30.57 29.65
CA ALA A 64 14.31 31.66 28.71
C ALA A 64 13.19 32.71 28.75
N PHE A 65 11.93 32.28 28.90
CA PHE A 65 10.80 33.18 29.10
C PHE A 65 10.85 33.88 30.45
N ASP A 66 11.19 33.16 31.52
CA ASP A 66 11.34 33.73 32.86
C ASP A 66 12.48 34.76 32.90
N ASP A 67 13.62 34.46 32.26
CA ASP A 67 14.76 35.38 32.15
C ASP A 67 14.46 36.63 31.29
N LEU A 68 13.61 36.50 30.27
CA LEU A 68 13.17 37.64 29.44
C LEU A 68 12.21 38.55 30.21
N VAL A 69 11.25 37.96 30.93
CA VAL A 69 10.19 38.68 31.63
C VAL A 69 10.70 39.28 32.95
N VAL A 70 11.50 38.54 33.70
CA VAL A 70 11.99 38.94 35.03
C VAL A 70 13.36 39.64 34.94
N GLY A 71 14.24 39.19 34.04
CA GLY A 71 15.64 39.63 33.97
C GLY A 71 15.93 40.74 32.95
N GLY A 72 14.98 41.08 32.05
CA GLY A 72 15.19 42.10 31.02
C GLY A 72 16.32 41.80 30.03
N ARG A 73 16.80 40.54 29.98
CA ARG A 73 17.84 40.12 29.05
C ARG A 73 17.34 40.24 27.62
N SER A 74 18.22 40.71 26.74
CA SER A 74 17.89 40.79 25.33
C SER A 74 17.64 39.38 24.77
N LEU A 75 16.67 39.22 23.88
CA LEU A 75 16.44 37.99 23.11
C LEU A 75 17.75 37.46 22.49
N GLN A 76 18.69 38.36 22.18
CA GLN A 76 20.00 38.04 21.66
C GLN A 76 20.86 37.22 22.64
N ASP A 77 20.76 37.46 23.94
CA ASP A 77 21.52 36.72 24.95
C ASP A 77 20.93 35.33 25.18
N VAL A 78 19.61 35.20 25.07
CA VAL A 78 18.90 33.91 25.07
C VAL A 78 19.25 33.09 23.82
N LEU A 79 19.28 33.73 22.65
CA LEU A 79 19.70 33.06 21.41
C LEU A 79 21.18 32.66 21.45
N LYS A 80 22.04 33.48 22.06
CA LYS A 80 23.45 33.13 22.29
C LYS A 80 23.59 31.95 23.26
N SER A 81 22.86 31.93 24.38
CA SER A 81 22.93 30.82 25.32
C SER A 81 22.42 29.52 24.69
N LEU A 82 21.30 29.58 23.97
CA LEU A 82 20.76 28.45 23.22
C LEU A 82 21.75 27.95 22.15
N ALA A 83 22.38 28.87 21.41
CA ALA A 83 23.40 28.52 20.43
C ALA A 83 24.64 27.89 21.08
N VAL A 84 25.07 28.37 22.25
CA VAL A 84 26.19 27.80 23.01
C VAL A 84 25.84 26.41 23.55
N ASP A 85 24.62 26.21 24.04
CA ASP A 85 24.17 24.91 24.55
C ASP A 85 23.98 23.89 23.42
N LEU A 86 23.45 24.30 22.27
CA LEU A 86 23.43 23.50 21.03
C LEU A 86 24.83 23.17 20.54
N ALA A 87 25.76 24.14 20.58
CA ALA A 87 27.15 23.91 20.21
C ALA A 87 27.86 22.96 21.18
N LYS A 88 27.55 23.01 22.48
CA LYS A 88 28.06 22.07 23.49
C LYS A 88 27.52 20.67 23.27
N LEU A 89 26.22 20.51 23.00
CA LEU A 89 25.62 19.22 22.65
C LEU A 89 26.23 18.65 21.37
N ALA A 90 26.46 19.48 20.35
CA ALA A 90 27.17 19.10 19.13
C ALA A 90 28.59 18.65 19.40
N ALA A 91 29.34 19.43 20.17
CA ALA A 91 30.70 19.10 20.54
C ALA A 91 30.77 17.82 21.38
N GLN A 92 29.80 17.60 22.27
CA GLN A 92 29.73 16.43 23.15
C GLN A 92 29.25 15.17 22.42
N ASP A 93 28.45 15.31 21.36
CA ASP A 93 28.12 14.21 20.44
C ASP A 93 29.37 13.84 19.61
N ILE A 94 30.04 14.83 19.01
CA ILE A 94 31.27 14.65 18.22
C ILE A 94 32.44 14.07 19.05
N PHE A 95 32.61 14.50 20.30
CA PHE A 95 33.66 13.98 21.19
C PHE A 95 33.23 12.76 22.03
N GLY A 96 31.94 12.61 22.32
CA GLY A 96 31.39 11.51 23.12
C GLY A 96 31.23 10.22 22.33
N THR A 97 31.09 10.30 21.00
CA THR A 97 31.11 9.15 20.10
C THR A 97 32.51 8.96 19.50
N GLY A 98 33.47 8.60 20.35
CA GLY A 98 34.65 7.84 19.93
C GLY A 98 35.79 8.62 19.27
N VAL A 99 36.63 9.29 20.07
CA VAL A 99 38.07 9.33 19.79
C VAL A 99 38.66 7.98 20.22
N GLY A 100 38.46 6.96 19.39
CA GLY A 100 39.00 5.63 19.69
C GLY A 100 38.38 4.49 18.89
N GLY A 101 38.88 4.27 17.68
CA GLY A 101 38.80 2.98 17.01
C GLY A 101 37.60 2.81 16.10
N GLY A 102 37.89 2.76 14.79
CA GLY A 102 36.91 2.67 13.71
C GLY A 102 35.90 1.54 13.83
N GLN A 103 34.65 1.87 13.52
CA GLN A 103 33.84 1.03 12.66
C GLN A 103 32.78 1.84 11.95
N SER A 104 32.76 1.66 10.63
CA SER A 104 31.86 2.20 9.64
C SER A 104 30.38 2.10 10.05
N GLY A 105 29.64 3.20 9.84
CA GLY A 105 28.18 3.19 9.72
C GLY A 105 27.41 3.91 10.82
N SER A 106 26.74 5.01 10.45
CA SER A 106 25.51 5.56 11.08
C SER A 106 25.57 6.52 12.28
N THR A 107 26.71 7.02 12.74
CA THR A 107 26.73 8.03 13.84
C THR A 107 27.33 9.37 13.37
N GLY A 108 26.80 9.88 12.25
CA GLY A 108 27.40 11.02 11.55
C GLY A 108 26.60 12.32 11.58
N SER A 109 25.35 12.37 12.03
CA SER A 109 24.54 13.60 11.97
C SER A 109 23.20 13.49 12.69
N VAL A 110 23.17 13.21 14.00
CA VAL A 110 21.92 13.45 14.76
C VAL A 110 21.53 14.93 14.69
N LEU A 111 22.54 15.82 14.65
CA LEU A 111 22.33 17.25 14.44
C LEU A 111 22.13 17.63 12.97
N GLY A 112 22.77 16.96 12.01
CA GLY A 112 22.51 17.20 10.59
C GLY A 112 21.09 16.77 10.18
N ASP A 113 20.56 15.69 10.76
CA ASP A 113 19.18 15.26 10.57
C ASP A 113 18.18 16.16 11.33
N LEU A 114 18.53 16.66 12.53
CA LEU A 114 17.70 17.61 13.27
C LEU A 114 17.65 18.98 12.57
N PHE A 115 18.78 19.54 12.15
CA PHE A 115 18.82 20.80 11.42
C PHE A 115 18.28 20.64 9.98
N GLY A 116 18.48 19.49 9.34
CA GLY A 116 17.86 19.18 8.05
C GLY A 116 16.33 19.04 8.13
N SER A 117 15.80 18.54 9.26
CA SER A 117 14.36 18.37 9.50
C SER A 117 13.68 19.63 10.07
N VAL A 118 14.39 20.46 10.84
CA VAL A 118 13.87 21.68 11.46
C VAL A 118 14.06 22.93 10.60
N LEU A 119 15.13 23.03 9.81
CA LEU A 119 15.44 24.20 8.98
C LEU A 119 15.09 24.05 7.50
N THR A 120 14.53 22.92 7.04
CA THR A 120 13.89 22.91 5.73
C THR A 120 12.47 23.46 5.86
N PRO A 121 12.17 24.66 5.32
CA PRO A 121 10.84 25.24 5.40
C PRO A 121 9.93 24.51 4.40
N ASN A 122 9.58 23.28 4.72
CA ASN A 122 8.56 22.54 4.01
C ASN A 122 7.21 23.00 4.57
N ALA A 123 6.56 23.92 3.87
CA ALA A 123 5.29 24.55 4.23
C ALA A 123 4.10 23.58 4.41
N ASN A 124 4.31 22.26 4.23
CA ASN A 124 3.28 21.22 4.28
C ASN A 124 3.73 19.99 5.10
N GLY A 125 4.12 20.19 6.35
CA GLY A 125 3.97 19.16 7.39
C GLY A 125 4.91 17.96 7.41
N ASN A 126 6.09 18.06 6.79
CA ASN A 126 7.20 17.11 6.96
C ASN A 126 6.80 15.62 6.79
N VAL A 127 5.99 15.31 5.76
CA VAL A 127 5.65 13.92 5.34
C VAL A 127 6.91 13.13 4.91
N PHE A 128 8.04 13.81 4.77
CA PHE A 128 9.33 13.30 4.34
C PHE A 128 10.19 12.72 5.47
N ALA A 129 9.78 12.86 6.74
CA ALA A 129 10.60 12.44 7.89
C ALA A 129 10.93 10.93 7.95
N HIS A 130 10.34 10.10 7.07
CA HIS A 130 10.73 8.70 6.87
C HIS A 130 10.87 8.29 5.39
N GLY A 131 11.02 9.24 4.47
CA GLY A 131 11.58 9.00 3.13
C GLY A 131 10.87 8.00 2.20
N ARG A 132 9.68 7.50 2.53
CA ARG A 132 8.92 6.62 1.62
C ARG A 132 7.52 7.17 1.44
N ILE A 133 7.37 8.05 0.46
CA ILE A 133 6.10 8.19 -0.23
C ILE A 133 5.83 6.83 -0.86
N GLN A 134 5.00 6.01 -0.24
CA GLN A 134 4.52 4.79 -0.86
C GLN A 134 3.47 5.21 -1.88
N ALA A 135 3.94 5.59 -3.07
CA ALA A 135 3.08 5.87 -4.18
C ALA A 135 2.20 4.64 -4.44
N PHE A 136 0.88 4.80 -4.42
CA PHE A 136 -0.05 3.85 -5.03
C PHE A 136 0.09 3.95 -6.55
N ALA A 137 1.30 3.68 -7.06
CA ALA A 137 1.75 3.98 -8.42
C ALA A 137 1.01 3.17 -9.50
N LYS A 138 0.10 2.26 -9.11
CA LYS A 138 -0.67 1.41 -10.02
C LYS A 138 -2.20 1.52 -9.86
N GLY A 139 -2.72 2.44 -9.04
CA GLY A 139 -4.16 2.53 -8.79
C GLY A 139 -4.69 1.26 -8.11
N GLY A 140 -4.56 1.20 -6.79
CA GLY A 140 -5.17 0.15 -5.98
C GLY A 140 -6.54 0.60 -5.48
N VAL A 141 -7.50 -0.32 -5.47
CA VAL A 141 -8.80 -0.11 -4.81
C VAL A 141 -8.62 -0.31 -3.31
N LEU A 142 -9.14 0.61 -2.50
CA LEU A 142 -9.09 0.49 -1.04
C LEU A 142 -10.34 -0.27 -0.56
N SER A 143 -10.22 -1.60 -0.45
CA SER A 143 -11.33 -2.48 -0.05
C SER A 143 -11.80 -2.29 1.39
N ASN A 144 -11.00 -1.63 2.23
CA ASN A 144 -11.30 -1.40 3.64
C ASN A 144 -10.82 -0.01 4.09
N PRO A 145 -11.49 0.61 5.08
CA PRO A 145 -11.04 1.86 5.68
C PRO A 145 -9.60 1.72 6.19
N THR A 146 -8.69 2.49 5.61
CA THR A 146 -7.24 2.45 5.89
C THR A 146 -6.83 3.77 6.51
N LEU A 147 -6.21 3.70 7.69
CA LEU A 147 -5.68 4.86 8.38
C LEU A 147 -4.33 5.25 7.77
N PHE A 148 -4.13 6.54 7.51
CA PHE A 148 -2.85 7.10 7.08
C PHE A 148 -2.44 8.27 7.97
N PRO A 149 -1.15 8.38 8.33
CA PRO A 149 -0.68 9.48 9.17
C PRO A 149 -0.78 10.81 8.39
N MET A 150 -1.30 11.86 9.05
CA MET A 150 -1.33 13.24 8.54
C MET A 150 -0.67 14.17 9.56
N GLN A 151 -0.20 15.34 9.12
CA GLN A 151 0.30 16.32 10.08
C GLN A 151 -0.89 16.85 10.91
N GLY A 152 -0.86 16.64 12.22
CA GLY A 152 -1.94 17.04 13.12
C GLY A 152 -3.06 16.01 13.35
N GLY A 153 -2.92 14.77 12.86
CA GLY A 153 -3.89 13.70 13.15
C GLY A 153 -3.75 12.44 12.30
N VAL A 154 -4.78 11.60 12.32
CA VAL A 154 -4.91 10.42 11.47
C VAL A 154 -5.97 10.68 10.39
N GLY A 155 -5.59 10.50 9.13
CA GLY A 155 -6.53 10.49 8.01
C GLY A 155 -7.12 9.09 7.85
N LEU A 156 -8.41 9.00 7.51
CA LEU A 156 -9.06 7.76 7.14
C LEU A 156 -9.35 7.79 5.65
N ALA A 157 -8.71 6.90 4.89
CA ALA A 157 -9.03 6.68 3.49
C ALA A 157 -10.00 5.50 3.39
N GLY A 158 -11.04 5.62 2.58
CA GLY A 158 -11.99 4.56 2.32
C GLY A 158 -12.89 4.96 1.16
N GLU A 159 -13.25 3.99 0.31
CA GLU A 159 -14.19 4.24 -0.78
C GLU A 159 -15.63 4.18 -0.26
N ALA A 160 -16.53 4.96 -0.86
CA ALA A 160 -17.90 5.17 -0.39
C ALA A 160 -18.84 3.96 -0.62
N GLY A 161 -18.29 2.74 -0.70
CA GLY A 161 -19.03 1.50 -0.94
C GLY A 161 -18.30 0.57 -1.92
N ALA A 162 -18.82 -0.66 -2.06
CA ALA A 162 -18.27 -1.62 -3.03
C ALA A 162 -18.55 -1.13 -4.47
N GLU A 163 -17.50 -0.68 -5.16
CA GLU A 163 -17.58 -0.35 -6.58
C GLU A 163 -17.61 -1.63 -7.42
N ALA A 164 -18.50 -1.69 -8.40
CA ALA A 164 -18.53 -2.82 -9.33
C ALA A 164 -17.46 -2.62 -10.41
N ILE A 165 -16.56 -3.61 -10.57
CA ILE A 165 -15.66 -3.68 -11.73
C ILE A 165 -16.50 -4.11 -12.95
N LEU A 166 -16.94 -3.13 -13.74
CA LEU A 166 -17.69 -3.37 -14.96
C LEU A 166 -16.75 -3.31 -16.17
N PRO A 167 -16.87 -4.23 -17.14
CA PRO A 167 -16.08 -4.14 -18.36
C PRO A 167 -16.40 -2.82 -19.07
N LEU A 168 -15.38 -2.02 -19.37
CA LEU A 168 -15.54 -0.78 -20.13
C LEU A 168 -15.21 -1.05 -21.60
N ALA A 169 -16.03 -0.51 -22.49
CA ALA A 169 -15.77 -0.53 -23.93
C ALA A 169 -15.98 0.86 -24.51
N ARG A 170 -15.20 1.21 -25.54
CA ARG A 170 -15.46 2.42 -26.32
C ARG A 170 -16.52 2.12 -27.36
N GLY A 171 -17.52 3.00 -27.44
CA GLY A 171 -18.52 2.97 -28.50
C GLY A 171 -17.93 3.40 -29.86
N PRO A 172 -18.66 3.15 -30.96
CA PRO A 172 -18.31 3.67 -32.30
C PRO A 172 -18.21 5.19 -32.35
N ASP A 173 -18.84 5.89 -31.40
CA ASP A 173 -18.77 7.33 -31.19
C ASP A 173 -17.54 7.78 -30.36
N GLY A 174 -16.66 6.85 -29.99
CA GLY A 174 -15.42 7.10 -29.24
C GLY A 174 -15.61 7.32 -27.73
N LYS A 175 -16.87 7.37 -27.27
CA LYS A 175 -17.20 7.56 -25.85
C LYS A 175 -16.97 6.26 -25.08
N LEU A 176 -16.48 6.39 -23.86
CA LEU A 176 -16.29 5.26 -22.95
C LEU A 176 -17.63 4.96 -22.26
N GLY A 177 -18.12 3.73 -22.39
CA GLY A 177 -19.34 3.27 -21.74
C GLY A 177 -19.12 1.95 -20.99
N VAL A 178 -20.09 1.61 -20.15
CA VAL A 178 -20.16 0.30 -19.50
C VAL A 178 -20.62 -0.71 -20.55
N ALA A 179 -19.79 -1.72 -20.81
CA ALA A 179 -20.20 -2.85 -21.63
C ALA A 179 -21.22 -3.66 -20.84
N SER A 180 -22.48 -3.61 -21.26
CA SER A 180 -23.39 -4.72 -20.98
C SER A 180 -22.72 -5.96 -21.56
N GLN A 181 -22.47 -6.98 -20.73
CA GLN A 181 -22.01 -8.30 -21.14
C GLN A 181 -23.13 -9.02 -21.91
N ARG A 182 -23.58 -8.40 -23.00
CA ARG A 182 -24.30 -9.04 -24.07
C ARG A 182 -23.33 -8.95 -25.23
N ASN A 183 -22.46 -9.95 -25.30
CA ASN A 183 -21.66 -10.23 -26.48
C ASN A 183 -22.69 -10.39 -27.62
N ALA A 184 -23.04 -9.31 -28.30
CA ALA A 184 -23.80 -9.36 -29.53
C ALA A 184 -22.84 -9.87 -30.59
N GLN A 185 -22.43 -11.14 -30.44
CA GLN A 185 -21.65 -11.85 -31.40
C GLN A 185 -22.49 -11.85 -32.67
N ALA A 186 -22.01 -11.17 -33.71
CA ALA A 186 -22.67 -11.17 -35.00
C ALA A 186 -22.74 -12.63 -35.48
N PHE A 187 -23.93 -13.22 -35.47
CA PHE A 187 -24.15 -14.57 -35.94
C PHE A 187 -24.69 -14.50 -37.38
N ASN A 188 -24.07 -15.26 -38.28
CA ASN A 188 -24.52 -15.37 -39.65
C ASN A 188 -25.48 -16.56 -39.79
N ILE A 189 -26.61 -16.37 -40.48
CA ILE A 189 -27.57 -17.45 -40.77
C ILE A 189 -27.59 -17.71 -42.27
N THR A 190 -27.07 -18.85 -42.70
CA THR A 190 -27.08 -19.28 -44.10
C THR A 190 -28.23 -20.27 -44.33
N PHE A 191 -29.12 -19.95 -45.28
CA PHE A 191 -30.17 -20.86 -45.75
C PHE A 191 -29.84 -21.33 -47.16
N ASN A 192 -29.79 -22.65 -47.36
CA ASN A 192 -29.71 -23.25 -48.69
C ASN A 192 -31.10 -23.75 -49.07
N VAL A 193 -31.71 -23.14 -50.08
CA VAL A 193 -33.06 -23.49 -50.55
C VAL A 193 -32.95 -24.13 -51.93
N THR A 194 -33.48 -25.34 -52.06
CA THR A 194 -33.63 -26.05 -53.32
C THR A 194 -35.10 -26.04 -53.72
N ALA A 195 -35.41 -25.42 -54.87
CA ALA A 195 -36.75 -25.39 -55.44
C ALA A 195 -36.72 -26.02 -56.83
N THR A 196 -37.72 -26.85 -57.13
CA THR A 196 -37.86 -27.53 -58.43
C THR A 196 -38.34 -26.59 -59.54
N ASP A 197 -39.07 -25.53 -59.17
CA ASP A 197 -39.57 -24.50 -60.07
C ASP A 197 -39.84 -23.17 -59.32
N ALA A 198 -40.03 -22.07 -60.07
CA ALA A 198 -40.22 -20.73 -59.51
C ALA A 198 -41.57 -20.53 -58.81
N ALA A 199 -42.63 -21.24 -59.20
CA ALA A 199 -43.95 -21.14 -58.57
C ALA A 199 -43.96 -21.85 -57.21
N SER A 200 -43.25 -22.97 -57.10
CA SER A 200 -43.02 -23.71 -55.86
C SER A 200 -42.22 -22.89 -54.84
N PHE A 201 -41.26 -22.08 -55.30
CA PHE A 201 -40.55 -21.13 -54.43
C PHE A 201 -41.49 -20.04 -53.89
N LYS A 202 -42.29 -19.39 -54.74
CA LYS A 202 -43.26 -18.37 -54.32
C LYS A 202 -44.27 -18.89 -53.29
N ARG A 203 -44.71 -20.14 -53.44
CA ARG A 203 -45.63 -20.78 -52.48
C ARG A 203 -44.97 -21.03 -51.13
N SER A 204 -43.66 -21.22 -51.10
CA SER A 204 -42.87 -21.52 -49.89
C SER A 204 -42.25 -20.27 -49.24
N GLU A 205 -42.39 -19.10 -49.86
CA GLU A 205 -41.83 -17.83 -49.40
C GLU A 205 -42.23 -17.49 -47.96
N SER A 206 -43.51 -17.64 -47.62
CA SER A 206 -44.03 -17.37 -46.27
C SER A 206 -43.46 -18.34 -45.23
N GLN A 207 -43.22 -19.59 -45.61
CA GLN A 207 -42.62 -20.58 -44.72
C GLN A 207 -41.14 -20.29 -44.47
N ILE A 208 -40.40 -19.89 -45.51
CA ILE A 208 -38.99 -19.49 -45.40
C ILE A 208 -38.85 -18.24 -44.53
N ALA A 209 -39.71 -17.23 -44.74
CA ALA A 209 -39.73 -16.02 -43.92
C ALA A 209 -40.01 -16.32 -42.44
N ALA A 210 -40.97 -17.22 -42.16
CA ALA A 210 -41.27 -17.66 -40.81
C ALA A 210 -40.11 -18.45 -40.17
N MET A 211 -39.38 -19.26 -40.96
CA MET A 211 -38.18 -19.95 -40.48
C MET A 211 -37.05 -18.97 -40.15
N LEU A 212 -36.83 -17.94 -40.99
CA LEU A 212 -35.85 -16.88 -40.74
C LEU A 212 -36.13 -16.16 -39.42
N GLN A 213 -37.37 -15.70 -39.21
CA GLN A 213 -37.76 -14.99 -37.98
C GLN A 213 -37.56 -15.85 -36.73
N ARG A 214 -37.90 -17.15 -36.80
CA ARG A 214 -37.68 -18.09 -35.70
C ARG A 214 -36.19 -18.30 -35.43
N SER A 215 -35.36 -18.44 -36.46
CA SER A 215 -33.91 -18.63 -36.32
C SER A 215 -33.24 -17.38 -35.73
N VAL A 216 -33.63 -16.18 -36.16
CA VAL A 216 -33.14 -14.91 -35.57
C VAL A 216 -33.54 -14.82 -34.10
N SER A 217 -34.80 -15.08 -33.76
CA SER A 217 -35.30 -14.99 -32.38
C SER A 217 -34.65 -16.01 -31.43
N ARG A 218 -34.23 -17.17 -31.94
CA ARG A 218 -33.46 -18.16 -31.17
C ARG A 218 -31.99 -17.77 -31.03
N GLY A 219 -31.40 -17.20 -32.08
CA GLY A 219 -30.03 -16.70 -32.05
C GLY A 219 -29.84 -15.54 -31.06
N THR A 220 -30.80 -14.62 -30.98
CA THR A 220 -30.75 -13.50 -30.02
C THR A 220 -31.03 -13.90 -28.57
N ARG A 221 -31.58 -15.09 -28.31
CA ARG A 221 -31.95 -15.56 -26.96
C ARG A 221 -30.92 -16.45 -26.29
N ASN A 222 -30.02 -17.06 -27.07
CA ASN A 222 -28.96 -17.93 -26.57
C ASN A 222 -27.58 -17.22 -26.52
N LEU A 223 -27.60 -15.87 -26.47
CA LEU A 223 -26.44 -14.98 -26.30
C LEU A 223 -26.64 -14.11 -25.05
#